data_AF-L8LXD2-F1
#
_entry.id   AF-L8LXD2-F1
#
_cell.length_a   1.000
_cell.length_b   1.000
_cell.length_c   1.000
_cell.angle_alpha   90.00
_cell.angle_beta   90.00
_cell.angle_gamma   90.00
#
_symmetry.space_group_name_H-M   'P 1'
#
loop_
_entity.id
_entity.type
_entity.pdbx_description
1 polymer ?
#
loop_
_entity_poly.entity_id
_entity_poly.type
_entity_poly.pdbx_seq_one_letter_code
_entity_poly.pdbx_strand_id
1 'polypeptide(L)' 'MKLSYRGIKYNQESTLVNVRSGVVSGKYRGADWQSHDLEQLALKQSHPHLTYRGVSYH' A
#
# COMPACT_ATOMS: atom_id res chain seq x y z
N MET A 1 -8.59 6.23 -3.41
CA MET A 1 -9.87 6.83 -2.94
C MET A 1 -9.73 8.34 -2.92
N LYS A 2 -10.78 9.10 -3.26
CA LYS A 2 -10.78 10.57 -3.17
C LYS A 2 -11.43 10.98 -1.86
N LEU A 3 -10.65 11.57 -0.95
CA LEU A 3 -11.12 12.04 0.35
C LEU A 3 -11.02 13.58 0.40
N SER A 4 -11.85 14.23 1.20
CA SER A 4 -11.75 15.66 1.44
C SER A 4 -11.79 15.96 2.94
N TYR A 5 -10.87 16.81 3.41
CA TYR A 5 -10.84 17.28 4.79
C TYR A 5 -10.43 18.75 4.82
N ARG A 6 -11.18 19.58 5.56
CA ARG A 6 -10.98 21.04 5.65
C ARG A 6 -10.85 21.76 4.29
N GLY A 7 -11.63 21.32 3.30
CA GLY A 7 -11.60 21.88 1.93
C GLY A 7 -10.42 21.40 1.07
N ILE A 8 -9.47 20.64 1.63
CA ILE A 8 -8.35 20.05 0.90
C ILE A 8 -8.79 18.70 0.34
N LYS A 9 -8.54 18.48 -0.95
CA LYS A 9 -8.81 17.21 -1.63
C LYS A 9 -7.57 16.33 -1.55
N TYR A 10 -7.71 15.18 -0.92
CA TYR A 10 -6.71 14.13 -0.86
C TYR A 10 -6.99 13.17 -2.02
N ASN A 11 -6.24 13.34 -3.09
CA ASN A 11 -6.20 12.40 -4.21
C ASN A 11 -4.98 11.50 -4.02
N GLN A 12 -5.15 10.37 -3.33
CA GLN A 12 -4.11 9.36 -3.27
C GLN A 12 -4.21 8.47 -4.51
N GLU A 13 -3.16 8.49 -5.33
CA GLU A 13 -2.96 7.49 -6.36
C GLU A 13 -2.59 6.17 -5.70
N SER A 14 -3.54 5.23 -5.67
CA SER A 14 -3.28 3.88 -5.21
C SER A 14 -2.57 3.12 -6.33
N THR A 15 -1.32 2.74 -6.11
CA THR A 15 -0.62 1.83 -7.02
C THR A 15 -1.25 0.44 -6.87
N LEU A 16 -1.87 -0.05 -7.95
CA LEU A 16 -2.31 -1.44 -8.01
C LEU A 16 -1.05 -2.30 -8.21
N VAL A 17 -0.77 -3.18 -7.27
CA VAL A 17 0.34 -4.14 -7.36
C VAL A 17 -0.24 -5.45 -7.86
N ASN A 18 0.29 -5.96 -8.97
CA ASN A 18 -0.09 -7.28 -9.46
C ASN A 18 0.57 -8.36 -8.60
N VAL A 19 -0.24 -9.34 -8.20
CA VAL A 19 0.15 -10.40 -7.28
C VAL A 19 -0.19 -11.73 -7.92
N ARG A 20 0.75 -12.67 -7.92
CA ARG A 20 0.49 -14.06 -8.31
C ARG A 20 -0.03 -14.83 -7.12
N SER A 21 -1.06 -15.64 -7.35
CA SER A 21 -1.44 -16.69 -6.40
C SER A 21 -0.31 -17.71 -6.33
N GLY A 22 0.36 -17.78 -5.18
CA GLY A 22 1.36 -18.80 -4.91
C GLY A 22 0.72 -20.12 -4.49
N VAL A 23 1.57 -21.11 -4.24
CA VAL A 23 1.16 -22.44 -3.77
C VAL A 23 0.68 -22.34 -2.31
N VAL A 24 -0.30 -23.16 -1.92
CA VAL A 24 -0.73 -23.29 -0.52
C VAL A 24 0.47 -23.68 0.33
N SER A 25 0.90 -22.79 1.22
CA SER A 25 2.12 -22.95 2.03
C SER A 25 1.83 -23.50 3.43
N GLY A 26 0.57 -23.77 3.77
CA GLY A 26 0.17 -24.41 5.02
C GLY A 26 -1.32 -24.25 5.32
N LYS A 27 -1.73 -24.53 6.57
CA LYS A 27 -3.06 -24.21 7.08
C LYS A 27 -2.94 -23.22 8.24
N TYR A 28 -3.68 -22.12 8.20
CA TYR A 28 -3.81 -21.17 9.31
C TYR A 28 -5.25 -21.20 9.84
N ARG A 29 -5.42 -21.50 11.14
CA ARG A 29 -6.72 -21.63 11.80
C ARG A 29 -7.72 -22.56 11.08
N GLY A 30 -7.21 -23.61 10.44
CA GLY A 30 -8.02 -24.59 9.70
C GLY A 30 -8.33 -24.22 8.25
N ALA A 31 -8.03 -22.99 7.81
CA ALA A 31 -8.11 -22.58 6.40
C ALA A 31 -6.77 -22.76 5.69
N ASP A 32 -6.79 -23.06 4.40
CA ASP A 32 -5.58 -23.14 3.59
C ASP A 32 -4.95 -21.75 3.47
N TRP A 33 -3.71 -21.62 3.92
CA TRP A 33 -2.95 -20.39 3.86
C TRP A 33 -2.33 -20.25 2.47
N GLN A 34 -2.83 -19.28 1.71
CA GLN A 34 -2.30 -18.93 0.41
C GLN A 34 -1.22 -17.86 0.58
N SER A 35 0.02 -18.22 0.23
CA SER A 35 1.08 -17.23 0.04
C SER A 35 0.93 -16.59 -1.33
N HIS A 36 1.09 -15.29 -1.36
CA HIS A 36 0.95 -14.47 -2.55
C HIS A 36 2.29 -13.82 -2.85
N ASP A 37 2.91 -14.22 -3.96
CA ASP A 37 4.17 -13.62 -4.41
C ASP A 37 3.85 -12.38 -5.26
N LEU A 38 4.52 -11.27 -4.94
CA LEU A 38 4.39 -10.04 -5.72
C LEU A 38 5.08 -10.24 -7.08
N GLU A 39 4.38 -9.99 -8.19
CA GLU A 39 4.98 -10.09 -9.53
C GLU A 39 6.05 -9.03 -9.76
N GLN A 40 5.89 -7.89 -9.10
CA GLN A 40 6.80 -6.76 -9.17
C GLN A 40 6.96 -6.17 -7.76
N LEU A 41 8.20 -5.85 -7.39
CA LEU A 41 8.48 -5.12 -6.16
C LEU A 41 7.68 -3.82 -6.19
N ALA A 42 6.75 -3.66 -5.23
CA ALA A 42 5.97 -2.44 -5.11
C ALA A 42 6.93 -1.26 -5.00
N LEU A 43 6.89 -0.35 -5.97
CA LEU A 43 7.65 0.89 -5.90
C LEU A 43 7.23 1.61 -4.62
N LYS A 44 8.19 1.79 -3.71
CA LYS A 44 7.96 2.53 -2.46
C LYS A 44 7.54 3.94 -2.86
N GLN A 45 6.28 4.31 -2.60
CA GLN A 45 5.85 5.68 -2.83
C GLN A 45 6.76 6.57 -2.01
N SER A 46 7.50 7.46 -2.67
CA SER A 46 8.30 8.49 -2.00
C SER A 46 7.40 9.20 -1.01
N HIS A 47 7.83 9.33 0.25
CA HIS A 47 7.03 10.05 1.24
C HIS A 47 6.67 11.43 0.66
N PRO A 48 5.39 11.83 0.72
CA PRO A 48 5.03 13.19 0.38
C PRO A 48 5.89 14.10 1.25
N HIS A 49 6.36 15.21 0.69
CA HIS A 49 7.20 16.18 1.39
C HIS A 49 6.37 16.84 2.50
N LEU A 50 6.18 16.14 3.61
CA LEU A 50 5.34 16.52 4.73
C LEU A 50 6.09 17.60 5.50
N THR A 51 5.57 18.82 5.47
CA THR A 51 6.09 19.92 6.28
C THR A 51 5.11 20.23 7.40
N TYR A 52 5.60 20.27 8.63
CA TYR A 52 4.85 20.81 9.77
C TYR A 52 5.62 21.98 10.36
N ARG A 53 4.98 23.17 10.41
CA ARG A 53 5.59 24.44 10.85
C ARG A 53 6.96 24.74 10.20
N GLY A 54 7.11 24.43 8.92
CA GLY A 54 8.35 24.67 8.17
C GLY A 54 9.43 23.60 8.35
N VAL A 55 9.18 22.56 9.15
CA VAL A 55 10.10 21.42 9.30
C VAL A 55 9.62 20.27 8.41
N SER A 56 10.49 19.79 7.52
CA SER A 56 10.25 18.62 6.68
C SER A 56 10.41 17.32 7.47
N TYR A 57 9.51 16.38 7.27
CA TYR A 57 9.58 15.00 7.75
C TYR A 57 9.89 14.09 6.56
N HIS A 58 10.87 13.19 6.72
CA HIS A 58 11.32 12.23 5.70
C HIS A 58 10.98 10.80 6.09
#